data_AF-A0A3D0CT77-F1
#
_entry.id   AF-A0A3D0CT77-F1
#
_cell.length_a   1.000
_cell.length_b   1.000
_cell.length_c   1.000
_cell.angle_alpha   90.00
_cell.angle_beta   90.00
_cell.angle_gamma   90.00
#
_symmetry.space_group_name_H-M   'P 1'
#
loop_
_entity.id
_entity.type
_entity.pdbx_description
1 polymer ?
#
loop_
_entity_poly.entity_id
_entity_poly.type
_entity_poly.pdbx_seq_one_letter_code
_entity_poly.pdbx_strand_id
1 'polypeptide(L)'
;MTLRQTNAAPPPLPESARPLLDRLFSGEFLGASRNMRQINDLFCAMADAWEGSAEDLIKTLLATGDFLAVTRGRNTPAIGNAIRLVLNGLDEIASSRVADVRDFIHARREAYNARSLRNVARIAEYGASVLLGCETVLAYDYSRLVTVRW
;
A
#
# COMPACT_ATOMS: atom_id res chain seq x y z
N MET A 1 5.94 -14.88 16.82
CA MET A 1 4.48 -14.84 16.59
C MET A 1 4.21 -15.35 15.18
N THR A 2 3.94 -16.64 15.07
CA THR A 2 3.84 -17.37 13.80
C THR A 2 2.56 -16.96 13.08
N LEU A 3 2.70 -16.37 11.89
CA LEU A 3 1.58 -16.01 11.02
C LEU A 3 0.77 -17.28 10.72
N ARG A 4 -0.39 -17.45 11.35
CA ARG A 4 -1.40 -18.39 10.86
C ARG A 4 -1.81 -17.90 9.48
N GLN A 5 -1.27 -18.57 8.47
CA GLN A 5 -1.64 -18.44 7.07
C GLN A 5 -3.16 -18.52 6.98
N THR A 6 -3.76 -17.47 6.42
CA THR A 6 -5.11 -17.56 5.88
C THR A 6 -5.10 -18.63 4.80
N ASN A 7 -6.00 -19.60 4.87
CA ASN A 7 -6.22 -20.64 3.84
C ASN A 7 -6.70 -20.09 2.47
N ALA A 8 -6.64 -18.78 2.26
CA ALA A 8 -6.96 -18.17 0.98
C ALA A 8 -5.74 -18.31 0.06
N ALA A 9 -5.90 -18.99 -1.07
CA ALA A 9 -4.89 -18.98 -2.11
C ALA A 9 -4.71 -17.54 -2.64
N PRO A 10 -3.47 -17.07 -2.90
CA PRO A 10 -3.28 -15.80 -3.56
C PRO A 10 -3.92 -15.85 -4.95
N PRO A 11 -4.52 -14.74 -5.42
CA PRO A 11 -5.07 -14.66 -6.77
C PRO A 11 -3.97 -14.91 -7.82
N PRO A 12 -4.34 -15.27 -9.07
CA PRO A 12 -3.37 -15.47 -10.14
C PRO A 12 -2.57 -14.17 -10.37
N LEU A 13 -1.25 -14.25 -10.24
CA LEU A 13 -0.33 -13.13 -10.43
C LEU A 13 0.65 -13.48 -11.56
N PRO A 14 1.08 -12.50 -12.38
CA PRO A 14 2.21 -12.69 -13.28
C PRO A 14 3.44 -13.20 -12.52
N GLU A 15 4.23 -14.07 -13.16
CA GLU A 15 5.39 -14.70 -12.52
C GLU A 15 6.41 -13.66 -12.04
N SER A 16 6.58 -12.58 -12.81
CA SER A 16 7.44 -11.44 -12.47
C SER A 16 7.02 -10.67 -11.22
N ALA A 17 5.73 -10.72 -10.85
CA ALA A 17 5.19 -10.03 -9.68
C ALA A 17 5.25 -10.89 -8.40
N ARG A 18 5.44 -12.21 -8.52
CA ARG A 18 5.45 -13.16 -7.39
C ARG A 18 6.54 -12.86 -6.34
N PRO A 19 7.79 -12.51 -6.70
CA PRO A 19 8.81 -12.17 -5.70
C PRO A 19 8.43 -10.97 -4.81
N LEU A 20 7.67 -10.01 -5.34
CA LEU A 20 7.19 -8.86 -4.55
C LEU A 20 6.17 -9.30 -3.51
N LEU A 21 5.28 -10.23 -3.87
CA LEU A 21 4.34 -10.82 -2.92
C LEU A 21 5.08 -11.60 -1.83
N ASP A 22 6.06 -12.43 -2.18
CA ASP A 22 6.82 -13.22 -1.20
C ASP A 22 7.57 -12.31 -0.21
N ARG A 23 8.18 -11.24 -0.71
CA ARG A 23 8.82 -10.23 0.15
C ARG A 23 7.84 -9.54 1.08
N LEU A 24 6.61 -9.27 0.63
CA LEU A 24 5.55 -8.75 1.50
C LEU A 24 5.25 -9.70 2.66
N PHE A 25 5.39 -11.02 2.52
CA PHE A 25 5.12 -11.97 3.61
C PHE A 25 6.35 -12.40 4.41
N SER A 26 7.56 -12.13 3.91
CA SER A 26 8.83 -12.47 4.59
C SER A 26 9.04 -11.81 5.97
N GLY A 27 8.32 -10.71 6.26
CA GLY A 27 8.55 -9.90 7.45
C GLY A 27 9.72 -8.91 7.33
N GLU A 28 10.37 -8.80 6.16
CA GLU A 28 11.46 -7.84 5.88
C GLU A 28 11.03 -6.37 6.12
N PHE A 29 9.74 -6.07 5.93
CA PHE A 29 9.22 -4.71 6.00
C PHE A 29 8.44 -4.43 7.29
N LEU A 30 9.04 -3.61 8.15
CA LEU A 30 8.39 -3.06 9.34
C LEU A 30 7.68 -1.72 9.04
N GLY A 31 6.49 -1.54 9.62
CA GLY A 31 5.72 -0.29 9.57
C GLY A 31 4.73 -0.17 8.40
N ALA A 32 3.57 0.42 8.67
CA ALA A 32 2.45 0.48 7.73
C ALA A 32 2.79 1.18 6.40
N SER A 33 3.49 2.33 6.45
CA SER A 33 3.80 3.10 5.23
C SER A 33 4.76 2.38 4.28
N ARG A 34 5.76 1.66 4.81
CA ARG A 34 6.69 0.88 3.98
C ARG A 34 5.97 -0.29 3.34
N ASN A 35 5.14 -1.00 4.11
CA ASN A 35 4.30 -2.07 3.59
C ASN A 35 3.38 -1.57 2.47
N MET A 36 2.74 -0.42 2.64
CA MET A 36 1.86 0.12 1.61
C MET A 36 2.59 0.49 0.31
N ARG A 37 3.81 1.05 0.40
CA ARG A 37 4.62 1.31 -0.81
C ARG A 37 4.90 0.03 -1.59
N GLN A 38 5.27 -1.04 -0.90
CA GLN A 38 5.55 -2.33 -1.54
C GLN A 38 4.28 -2.97 -2.14
N ILE A 39 3.12 -2.78 -1.52
CA ILE A 39 1.83 -3.20 -2.10
C ILE A 39 1.53 -2.42 -3.38
N ASN A 40 1.77 -1.11 -3.40
CA ASN A 40 1.61 -0.31 -4.63
C ASN A 40 2.58 -0.74 -5.72
N ASP A 41 3.84 -1.04 -5.36
CA ASP A 41 4.85 -1.56 -6.31
C ASP A 41 4.39 -2.91 -6.90
N LEU A 42 3.80 -3.78 -6.09
CA LEU A 42 3.20 -5.04 -6.56
C LEU A 42 2.08 -4.80 -7.59
N PHE A 43 1.14 -3.89 -7.30
CA PHE A 43 0.07 -3.58 -8.25
C PHE A 43 0.60 -3.05 -9.59
N CYS A 44 1.62 -2.20 -9.56
CA CYS A 44 2.26 -1.69 -10.77
C CYS A 44 2.93 -2.84 -11.55
N ALA A 45 3.70 -3.69 -10.88
CA ALA A 45 4.36 -4.84 -11.51
C ALA A 45 3.34 -5.80 -12.15
N MET A 46 2.19 -6.02 -11.52
CA MET A 46 1.10 -6.81 -12.10
C MET A 46 0.55 -6.16 -13.38
N ALA A 47 0.29 -4.85 -13.37
CA ALA A 47 -0.25 -4.13 -14.52
C ALA A 47 0.78 -3.99 -15.67
N ASP A 48 2.07 -3.91 -15.34
CA ASP A 48 3.16 -3.81 -16.32
C ASP A 48 3.36 -5.14 -17.06
N ALA A 49 3.25 -6.26 -16.35
CA ALA A 49 3.45 -7.61 -16.89
C ALA A 49 2.17 -8.28 -17.42
N TRP A 50 1.04 -7.57 -17.49
CA TRP A 50 -0.23 -8.17 -17.87
C TRP A 50 -0.36 -8.38 -19.39
N GLU A 51 -0.67 -9.61 -19.79
CA GLU A 51 -0.87 -10.00 -21.20
C GLU A 51 -2.34 -10.33 -21.54
N GLY A 52 -3.22 -10.35 -20.54
CA GLY A 52 -4.65 -10.67 -20.70
C GLY A 52 -5.53 -9.45 -21.02
N SER A 53 -6.83 -9.59 -20.78
CA SER A 53 -7.80 -8.49 -20.97
C SER A 53 -7.70 -7.44 -19.86
N ALA A 54 -8.14 -6.21 -20.15
CA ALA A 54 -8.24 -5.14 -19.15
C ALA A 54 -9.22 -5.51 -18.02
N GLU A 55 -10.32 -6.19 -18.35
CA GLU A 55 -11.31 -6.66 -17.39
C GLU A 55 -10.71 -7.66 -16.41
N ASP A 56 -9.93 -8.63 -16.90
CA ASP A 56 -9.28 -9.62 -16.04
C ASP A 56 -8.19 -8.97 -15.17
N LEU A 57 -7.48 -7.97 -15.68
CA LEU A 57 -6.53 -7.19 -14.88
C LEU A 57 -7.23 -6.49 -13.72
N ILE A 58 -8.34 -5.79 -13.99
CA ILE A 58 -9.15 -5.11 -12.97
C ILE A 58 -9.60 -6.10 -11.90
N LYS A 59 -10.21 -7.21 -12.31
CA LYS A 59 -10.66 -8.28 -11.39
C LYS A 59 -9.50 -8.80 -10.54
N THR A 60 -8.34 -9.02 -11.15
CA THR A 60 -7.16 -9.57 -10.46
C THR A 60 -6.55 -8.58 -9.48
N LEU A 61 -6.45 -7.30 -9.84
CA LEU A 61 -6.00 -6.23 -8.95
C LEU A 61 -6.91 -6.08 -7.72
N LEU A 62 -8.23 -6.08 -7.93
CA LEU A 62 -9.22 -6.02 -6.85
C LEU A 62 -9.13 -7.23 -5.92
N ALA A 63 -9.10 -8.45 -6.49
CA ALA A 63 -8.96 -9.67 -5.71
C ALA A 63 -7.64 -9.70 -4.91
N THR A 64 -6.56 -9.16 -5.48
CA THR A 64 -5.27 -9.03 -4.79
C THR A 64 -5.35 -8.01 -3.66
N GLY A 65 -6.03 -6.89 -3.88
CA GLY A 65 -6.33 -5.90 -2.84
C GLY A 65 -7.09 -6.51 -1.66
N ASP A 66 -8.17 -7.25 -1.93
CA ASP A 66 -8.96 -7.91 -0.90
C ASP A 66 -8.14 -8.95 -0.14
N PHE A 67 -7.38 -9.80 -0.85
CA PHE A 67 -6.47 -10.75 -0.23
C PHE A 67 -5.47 -10.07 0.71
N LEU A 68 -4.81 -8.99 0.26
CA LEU A 68 -3.85 -8.25 1.09
C LEU A 68 -4.50 -7.51 2.26
N ALA A 69 -5.72 -6.99 2.08
CA ALA A 69 -6.48 -6.35 3.15
C ALA A 69 -6.85 -7.36 4.25
N VAL A 70 -7.22 -8.60 3.89
CA VAL A 70 -7.51 -9.68 4.84
C VAL A 70 -6.23 -10.16 5.54
N THR A 71 -5.15 -10.40 4.78
CA THR A 71 -3.94 -11.03 5.31
C THR A 71 -3.02 -10.08 6.07
N ARG A 72 -2.84 -8.85 5.58
CA ARG A 72 -1.97 -7.83 6.20
C ARG A 72 -2.76 -6.78 6.96
N GLY A 73 -3.96 -6.44 6.51
CA GLY A 73 -4.80 -5.41 7.14
C GLY A 73 -5.38 -5.81 8.50
N ARG A 74 -5.48 -7.11 8.81
CA ARG A 74 -6.05 -7.60 10.08
C ARG A 74 -5.32 -7.07 11.32
N ASN A 75 -3.99 -6.98 11.25
CA ASN A 75 -3.16 -6.50 12.35
C ASN A 75 -2.79 -5.01 12.20
N THR A 76 -3.12 -4.39 11.06
CA THR A 76 -2.79 -2.99 10.77
C THR A 76 -3.88 -2.40 9.87
N PRO A 77 -4.99 -1.89 10.44
CA PRO A 77 -6.14 -1.39 9.67
C PRO A 77 -5.78 -0.34 8.62
N ALA A 78 -4.73 0.44 8.88
CA ALA A 78 -4.21 1.44 7.95
C ALA A 78 -3.81 0.86 6.58
N ILE A 79 -3.34 -0.39 6.52
CA ILE A 79 -3.00 -1.05 5.25
C ILE A 79 -4.26 -1.31 4.43
N GLY A 80 -5.29 -1.91 5.03
CA GLY A 80 -6.56 -2.18 4.33
C GLY A 80 -7.24 -0.89 3.84
N ASN A 81 -7.21 0.17 4.64
CA ASN A 81 -7.75 1.47 4.23
C ASN A 81 -6.97 2.09 3.06
N ALA A 82 -5.64 1.98 3.08
CA ALA A 82 -4.81 2.51 2.00
C ALA A 82 -4.97 1.72 0.70
N ILE A 83 -5.12 0.39 0.75
CA ILE A 83 -5.47 -0.44 -0.41
C ILE A 83 -6.78 0.05 -1.04
N ARG A 84 -7.84 0.20 -0.22
CA ARG A 84 -9.14 0.70 -0.72
C ARG A 84 -9.01 2.08 -1.35
N LEU A 85 -8.20 2.96 -0.77
CA LEU A 85 -8.00 4.31 -1.31
C LEU A 85 -7.29 4.29 -2.68
N VAL A 86 -6.32 3.41 -2.86
CA VAL A 86 -5.57 3.28 -4.12
C VAL A 86 -6.44 2.66 -5.21
N LEU A 87 -7.20 1.61 -4.89
CA LEU A 87 -8.03 0.87 -5.86
C LEU A 87 -9.42 1.46 -6.08
N ASN A 88 -9.83 2.48 -5.32
CA ASN A 88 -11.15 3.09 -5.46
C ASN A 88 -11.40 3.59 -6.90
N GLY A 89 -12.55 3.24 -7.49
CA GLY A 89 -12.92 3.63 -8.85
C GLY A 89 -12.20 2.85 -9.96
N LEU A 90 -11.42 1.81 -9.63
CA LEU A 90 -10.78 0.94 -10.62
C LEU A 90 -11.81 0.15 -11.44
N ASP A 91 -12.88 -0.30 -10.80
CA ASP A 91 -14.01 -1.02 -11.38
C ASP A 91 -14.90 -0.13 -12.28
N GLU A 92 -14.82 1.19 -12.10
CA GLU A 92 -15.54 2.18 -12.91
C GLU A 92 -14.83 2.50 -14.24
N ILE A 93 -13.61 1.98 -14.45
CA ILE A 93 -12.87 2.17 -15.70
C ILE A 93 -13.52 1.35 -16.81
N ALA A 94 -14.34 2.02 -17.64
CA ALA A 94 -14.99 1.41 -18.81
C ALA A 94 -14.04 1.11 -19.99
N SER A 95 -12.73 0.99 -19.76
CA SER A 95 -11.74 0.80 -20.82
C SER A 95 -11.52 -0.67 -21.16
N SER A 96 -11.41 -0.96 -22.46
CA SER A 96 -10.96 -2.25 -22.97
C SER A 96 -9.44 -2.38 -23.06
N ARG A 97 -8.69 -1.31 -22.76
CA ARG A 97 -7.22 -1.27 -22.93
C ARG A 97 -6.51 -1.44 -21.59
N VAL A 98 -5.62 -2.44 -21.53
CA VAL A 98 -4.73 -2.69 -20.38
C VAL A 98 -3.89 -1.45 -20.03
N ALA A 99 -3.48 -0.67 -21.04
CA ALA A 99 -2.71 0.55 -20.83
C ALA A 99 -3.43 1.57 -19.93
N ASP A 100 -4.76 1.71 -20.04
CA ASP A 100 -5.50 2.68 -19.22
C ASP A 100 -5.57 2.23 -17.75
N VAL A 101 -5.70 0.93 -17.52
CA VAL A 101 -5.65 0.34 -16.18
C VAL A 101 -4.26 0.50 -15.56
N ARG A 102 -3.21 0.28 -16.36
CA ARG A 102 -1.82 0.50 -15.96
C ARG A 102 -1.57 1.95 -15.57
N ASP A 103 -1.94 2.90 -16.44
CA ASP A 103 -1.75 4.33 -16.20
C ASP A 103 -2.51 4.77 -14.93
N PHE A 104 -3.73 4.26 -14.74
CA PHE A 104 -4.48 4.49 -13.51
C PHE A 104 -3.72 4.03 -12.26
N ILE A 105 -3.22 2.79 -12.25
CA ILE A 105 -2.52 2.23 -11.09
C ILE A 105 -1.23 2.98 -10.78
N HIS A 106 -0.44 3.33 -11.81
CA HIS A 106 0.77 4.13 -11.63
C HIS A 106 0.45 5.53 -11.10
N ALA A 107 -0.57 6.19 -11.65
CA ALA A 107 -1.02 7.50 -11.15
C ALA A 107 -1.49 7.43 -9.69
N ARG A 108 -2.22 6.37 -9.31
CA ARG A 108 -2.67 6.15 -7.94
C ARG A 108 -1.51 5.91 -6.97
N ARG A 109 -0.50 5.13 -7.37
CA ARG A 109 0.73 4.92 -6.60
C ARG A 109 1.44 6.24 -6.32
N GLU A 110 1.67 7.04 -7.35
CA GLU A 110 2.38 8.31 -7.23
C GLU A 110 1.60 9.32 -6.37
N ALA A 111 0.29 9.44 -6.61
CA ALA A 111 -0.57 10.31 -5.81
C ALA A 111 -0.59 9.92 -4.32
N TYR A 112 -0.66 8.60 -4.02
CA TYR A 112 -0.60 8.10 -2.65
C TYR A 112 0.75 8.43 -2.00
N ASN A 113 1.86 8.16 -2.68
CA ASN A 113 3.21 8.40 -2.16
C ASN A 113 3.44 9.88 -1.86
N ALA A 114 3.08 10.76 -2.81
CA ALA A 114 3.19 12.20 -2.64
C ALA A 114 2.32 12.70 -1.48
N ARG A 115 1.08 12.21 -1.35
CA ARG A 115 0.19 12.56 -0.23
C ARG A 115 0.75 12.06 1.11
N SER A 116 1.29 10.83 1.14
CA SER A 116 1.88 10.25 2.35
C SER A 116 3.03 11.13 2.85
N LEU A 117 3.95 11.55 1.98
CA LEU A 117 5.06 12.43 2.34
C LEU A 117 4.58 13.79 2.86
N ARG A 118 3.61 14.43 2.17
CA ARG A 118 3.03 15.70 2.64
C ARG A 118 2.35 15.57 3.99
N ASN A 119 1.66 14.46 4.24
CA ASN A 119 1.01 14.23 5.53
C ASN A 119 2.04 14.06 6.64
N VAL A 120 3.16 13.36 6.39
CA VAL A 120 4.25 13.25 7.36
C VAL A 120 4.80 14.63 7.70
N ALA A 121 5.07 15.47 6.69
CA ALA A 121 5.57 16.83 6.91
C ALA A 121 4.58 17.69 7.71
N ARG A 122 3.27 17.59 7.45
CA ARG A 122 2.24 18.33 8.19
C ARG A 122 2.07 17.84 9.63
N ILE A 123 2.09 16.52 9.85
CA ILE A 123 2.05 15.94 11.20
C ILE A 123 3.25 16.44 11.99
N ALA A 124 4.40 16.50 11.33
CA ALA A 124 5.58 17.08 11.90
C ALA A 124 5.32 18.56 12.25
N GLU A 125 5.08 19.43 11.28
CA GLU A 125 4.83 20.85 11.50
C GLU A 125 3.83 21.13 12.64
N TYR A 126 2.68 20.45 12.65
CA TYR A 126 1.69 20.59 13.71
C TYR A 126 2.18 20.06 15.05
N GLY A 127 2.86 18.91 15.09
CA GLY A 127 3.47 18.37 16.30
C GLY A 127 4.45 19.34 16.94
N ALA A 128 5.33 19.95 16.14
CA ALA A 128 6.26 20.97 16.62
C ALA A 128 5.54 22.20 17.17
N SER A 129 4.46 22.64 16.51
CA SER A 129 3.68 23.79 16.97
C SER A 129 2.98 23.54 18.32
N VAL A 130 2.47 22.33 18.54
CA VAL A 130 1.80 21.94 19.79
C VAL A 130 2.79 21.80 20.94
N LEU A 131 4.02 21.40 20.65
CA LEU A 131 5.08 21.20 21.64
C LEU A 131 5.88 22.49 21.91
N LEU A 132 5.50 23.62 21.32
CA LEU A 132 6.16 24.90 21.51
C LEU A 132 6.07 25.31 22.99
N GLY A 133 7.22 25.42 23.65
CA GLY A 133 7.31 25.75 25.08
C GLY A 133 7.25 24.55 26.02
N CYS A 134 7.13 23.31 25.51
CA CYS A 134 7.34 22.12 26.31
C CYS A 134 8.84 21.90 26.55
N GLU A 135 9.27 21.84 27.80
CA GLU A 135 10.69 21.61 28.15
C GLU A 135 11.10 20.13 28.00
N THR A 136 10.15 19.20 28.08
CA THR A 136 10.43 17.76 27.99
C THR A 136 9.29 17.03 27.30
N VAL A 137 9.65 16.16 26.37
CA VAL A 137 8.72 15.29 25.63
C VAL A 137 9.13 13.84 25.86
N LEU A 138 8.22 13.04 26.41
CA LEU A 138 8.39 11.59 26.50
C LEU A 138 7.73 10.93 25.29
N ALA A 139 8.53 10.36 24.41
CA ALA A 139 8.05 9.52 23.31
C ALA A 139 8.14 8.04 23.69
N TYR A 140 7.00 7.35 23.76
CA TYR A 140 6.91 5.94 24.10
C TYR A 140 6.46 5.11 22.88
N ASP A 141 7.06 3.93 22.69
CA ASP A 141 6.81 3.02 21.55
C ASP A 141 6.78 3.74 20.19
N TYR A 142 7.79 4.59 19.98
CA TYR A 142 7.74 5.59 18.92
C TYR A 142 8.01 4.96 17.55
N SER A 143 7.10 5.23 16.61
CA SER A 143 7.27 4.86 15.22
C SER A 143 8.26 5.79 14.51
N ARG A 144 8.72 5.39 13.31
CA ARG A 144 9.61 6.22 12.46
C ARG A 144 9.05 7.61 12.13
N LEU A 145 7.76 7.87 12.35
CA LEU A 145 7.15 9.19 12.16
C LEU A 145 7.62 10.20 13.22
N VAL A 146 8.03 9.74 14.40
CA VAL A 146 8.48 10.60 15.51
C VAL A 146 9.95 11.02 15.35
N THR A 147 10.74 10.28 14.56
CA THR A 147 12.18 10.52 14.36
C THR A 147 12.51 11.27 13.07
N VAL A 148 11.51 11.89 12.42
CA VAL A 148 11.78 12.76 11.25
C VAL A 148 12.73 13.86 11.72
N ARG A 149 13.91 13.97 11.09
CA ARG A 149 14.84 15.06 11.36
C ARG A 149 14.20 16.37 10.90
N TRP A 150 14.09 17.30 11.85
CA TRP A 150 13.61 18.66 11.67
C TRP A 150 14.75 19.57 11.22
#